data_AF-A0A7C4V3V4-F1
#
_entry.id   AF-A0A7C4V3V4-F1
#
_cell.length_a   1.000
_cell.length_b   1.000
_cell.length_c   1.000
_cell.angle_alpha   90.00
_cell.angle_beta   90.00
_cell.angle_gamma   90.00
#
_symmetry.space_group_name_H-M   'P 1'
#
loop_
_entity.id
_entity.type
_entity.pdbx_description
1 polymer ?
#
loop_
_entity_poly.entity_id
_entity_poly.type
_entity_poly.pdbx_seq_one_letter_code
_entity_poly.pdbx_strand_id
1 'polypeptide(L)'
;TQLYGAGEVGGWKVDVLRNRLFRGVGLEIEGMQRELTDKNARGLLRGSDLVVDTFDNSASRKAVQDMARTLKVPCLHIGLAADFAEVIWDEAYRIPQAEGQDICDYPLARNLVLLAVAVGSETILRFLLDGARQSWTITLADLAIRPFS
;
A
#
# COMPACT_ATOMS: atom_id res chain seq x y z
N THR A 1 -2.59 14.51 1.43
CA THR A 1 -3.13 13.22 1.90
C THR A 1 -2.85 13.03 3.38
N GLN A 2 -3.58 13.74 4.23
CA GLN A 2 -3.64 13.39 5.65
C GLN A 2 -5.04 12.84 5.90
N LEU A 3 -5.12 11.52 5.93
CA LEU A 3 -6.39 10.80 6.09
C LEU A 3 -6.89 10.90 7.54
N TYR A 4 -5.96 10.98 8.50
CA TYR A 4 -6.29 11.02 9.91
C TYR A 4 -5.99 12.40 10.52
N GLY A 5 -6.95 12.94 11.26
CA GLY A 5 -6.86 14.22 11.98
C GLY A 5 -6.84 14.04 13.50
N ALA A 6 -6.64 15.14 14.22
CA ALA A 6 -6.55 15.13 15.69
C ALA A 6 -7.80 14.56 16.38
N GLY A 7 -8.99 14.75 15.81
CA GLY A 7 -10.25 14.24 16.35
C GLY A 7 -10.43 12.72 16.23
N GLU A 8 -9.53 12.04 15.52
CA GLU A 8 -9.60 10.59 15.27
C GLU A 8 -8.56 9.81 16.09
N VAL A 9 -7.77 10.51 16.92
CA VAL A 9 -6.80 9.90 17.83
C VAL A 9 -7.51 8.96 18.80
N GLY A 10 -7.01 7.73 18.93
CA GLY A 10 -7.62 6.67 19.73
C GLY A 10 -8.67 5.83 18.97
N GLY A 11 -9.10 6.26 17.78
CA GLY A 11 -9.94 5.46 16.90
C GLY A 11 -9.16 4.39 16.14
N TRP A 12 -9.84 3.29 15.81
CA TRP A 12 -9.26 2.28 14.92
C TRP A 12 -9.14 2.83 13.50
N LYS A 13 -7.93 2.74 12.92
CA LYS A 13 -7.63 3.22 11.55
C LYS A 13 -8.68 2.74 10.53
N VAL A 14 -9.05 1.45 10.60
CA VAL A 14 -10.01 0.84 9.67
C VAL A 14 -11.44 1.40 9.81
N ASP A 15 -11.89 1.73 11.02
CA ASP A 15 -13.23 2.28 11.25
C ASP A 15 -13.32 3.73 10.78
N VAL A 16 -12.27 4.51 11.09
CA VAL A 16 -12.15 5.90 10.63
C VAL A 16 -12.14 5.95 9.11
N LEU A 17 -11.34 5.10 8.46
CA LEU A 17 -11.28 5.01 7.01
C LEU A 17 -12.63 4.57 6.41
N ARG A 18 -13.30 3.57 6.99
CA ARG A 18 -14.63 3.10 6.56
C ARG A 18 -15.66 4.22 6.59
N ASN A 19 -15.78 4.91 7.72
CA ASN A 19 -16.73 6.01 7.87
C ASN A 19 -16.45 7.14 6.87
N ARG A 20 -15.18 7.42 6.60
CA ARG A 20 -14.77 8.46 5.66
C ARG A 20 -15.08 8.09 4.22
N LEU A 21 -14.80 6.85 3.81
CA LEU A 21 -15.11 6.38 2.46
C LEU A 21 -16.61 6.31 2.21
N PHE A 22 -17.39 5.84 3.18
CA PHE A 22 -18.85 5.86 3.08
C PHE A 22 -19.40 7.28 2.88
N ARG A 23 -18.93 8.25 3.67
CA ARG A 23 -19.36 9.66 3.53
C ARG A 23 -18.88 10.31 2.23
N GLY A 24 -17.69 9.93 1.75
CA GLY A 24 -17.05 10.56 0.60
C GLY A 24 -17.57 10.05 -0.74
N VAL A 25 -17.81 8.74 -0.85
CA VAL A 25 -18.17 8.09 -2.13
C VAL A 25 -19.36 7.15 -2.04
N GLY A 26 -20.01 7.03 -0.87
CA GLY A 26 -21.19 6.18 -0.67
C GLY A 26 -20.91 4.67 -0.67
N LEU A 27 -19.63 4.27 -0.73
CA LEU A 27 -19.24 2.86 -0.74
C LEU A 27 -19.08 2.33 0.67
N GLU A 28 -19.74 1.20 0.94
CA GLU A 28 -19.47 0.41 2.14
C GLU A 28 -18.23 -0.45 1.94
N ILE A 29 -17.34 -0.42 2.91
CA ILE A 29 -16.18 -1.31 2.97
C ILE A 29 -16.24 -2.16 4.24
N GLU A 30 -15.72 -3.38 4.14
CA GLU A 30 -15.49 -4.22 5.30
C GLU A 30 -14.14 -3.85 5.94
N GLY A 31 -14.19 -3.34 7.17
CA GLY A 31 -12.99 -3.03 7.96
C GLY A 31 -12.68 -4.16 8.93
N MET A 32 -11.42 -4.63 8.95
CA MET A 32 -10.98 -5.70 9.85
C MET A 32 -9.95 -5.17 10.85
N GLN A 33 -10.32 -5.12 12.13
CA GLN A 33 -9.44 -4.72 13.23
C GLN A 33 -8.62 -5.91 13.74
N ARG A 34 -7.69 -6.40 12.91
CA ARG A 34 -6.88 -7.58 13.26
C ARG A 34 -5.45 -7.38 12.80
N GLU A 35 -4.52 -7.87 13.61
CA GLU A 35 -3.14 -8.06 13.17
C GLU A 35 -3.09 -9.20 12.15
N LEU A 36 -2.46 -8.95 10.99
CA LEU A 36 -2.25 -9.98 9.98
C LEU A 36 -1.05 -10.82 10.36
N THR A 37 -1.24 -12.14 10.40
CA THR A 37 -0.23 -13.13 10.74
C THR A 37 -0.31 -14.30 9.77
N ASP A 38 0.72 -15.14 9.73
CA ASP A 38 0.72 -16.41 9.00
C ASP A 38 -0.51 -17.30 9.32
N LYS A 39 -0.95 -17.30 10.58
CA LYS A 39 -2.09 -18.09 11.07
C LYS A 39 -3.43 -17.65 10.52
N ASN A 40 -3.62 -16.35 10.23
CA ASN A 40 -4.90 -15.82 9.79
C ASN A 40 -4.91 -15.29 8.34
N ALA A 41 -3.75 -15.14 7.70
CA ALA A 41 -3.61 -14.63 6.34
C ALA A 41 -4.51 -15.38 5.35
N ARG A 42 -4.63 -16.71 5.46
CA ARG A 42 -5.50 -17.50 4.59
C ARG A 42 -6.96 -17.06 4.66
N GLY A 43 -7.47 -16.81 5.87
CA GLY A 43 -8.85 -16.39 6.06
C GLY A 43 -9.08 -14.96 5.59
N LEU A 44 -8.09 -14.08 5.76
CA LEU A 44 -8.17 -12.67 5.38
C LEU A 44 -8.04 -12.44 3.86
N LEU A 45 -7.25 -13.26 3.16
CA LEU A 45 -6.93 -13.07 1.73
C LEU A 45 -7.79 -13.92 0.79
N ARG A 46 -8.48 -14.95 1.30
CA ARG A 46 -9.27 -15.84 0.45
C ARG A 46 -10.48 -15.13 -0.12
N GLY A 47 -10.66 -15.26 -1.44
CA GLY A 47 -11.78 -14.67 -2.16
C GLY A 47 -11.50 -13.28 -2.73
N SER A 48 -10.32 -12.71 -2.46
CA SER A 48 -9.88 -11.47 -3.08
C SER A 48 -9.48 -11.68 -4.54
N ASP A 49 -9.89 -10.76 -5.41
CA ASP A 49 -9.42 -10.71 -6.80
C ASP A 49 -8.02 -10.08 -6.93
N LEU A 50 -7.66 -9.24 -5.96
CA LEU A 50 -6.37 -8.56 -5.86
C LEU A 50 -6.07 -8.29 -4.38
N VAL A 51 -4.82 -8.50 -3.98
CA VAL A 51 -4.27 -8.06 -2.69
C VAL A 51 -3.36 -6.85 -2.93
N VAL A 52 -3.55 -5.80 -2.13
CA VAL A 52 -2.66 -4.63 -2.11
C VAL A 52 -1.94 -4.61 -0.76
N ASP A 53 -0.65 -4.87 -0.77
CA ASP A 53 0.21 -4.89 0.42
C ASP A 53 0.86 -3.53 0.63
N THR A 54 0.50 -2.87 1.74
CA THR A 54 1.08 -1.58 2.17
C THR A 54 1.69 -1.66 3.58
N PHE A 55 2.08 -2.84 4.06
CA PHE A 55 2.64 -3.00 5.41
C PHE A 55 4.00 -2.32 5.55
N ASP A 56 4.32 -1.83 6.75
CA ASP A 56 5.61 -1.20 7.06
C ASP A 56 6.66 -2.19 7.59
N ASN A 57 6.31 -3.47 7.72
CA ASN A 57 7.15 -4.47 8.36
C ASN A 57 7.29 -5.74 7.53
N SER A 58 8.49 -6.30 7.50
CA SER A 58 8.83 -7.49 6.71
C SER A 58 8.04 -8.74 7.10
N ALA A 59 7.64 -8.87 8.38
CA ALA A 59 6.87 -10.02 8.86
C ALA A 59 5.47 -10.09 8.21
N SER A 60 4.75 -8.96 8.20
CA SER A 60 3.42 -8.88 7.58
C SER A 60 3.52 -8.99 6.06
N ARG A 61 4.51 -8.33 5.44
CA ARG A 61 4.79 -8.46 3.99
C ARG A 61 5.03 -9.92 3.61
N LYS A 62 5.79 -10.66 4.42
CA LYS A 62 6.02 -12.10 4.22
C LYS A 62 4.73 -12.92 4.32
N ALA A 63 3.93 -12.69 5.34
CA ALA A 63 2.67 -13.42 5.52
C ALA A 63 1.70 -13.17 4.35
N VAL A 64 1.63 -11.93 3.85
CA VAL A 64 0.85 -11.58 2.65
C VAL A 64 1.40 -12.27 1.41
N GLN A 65 2.69 -12.13 1.11
CA GLN A 65 3.33 -12.73 -0.06
C GLN A 65 3.17 -14.26 -0.11
N ASP A 66 3.52 -14.96 0.98
CA ASP A 66 3.45 -16.41 1.04
C ASP A 66 2.00 -16.91 0.80
N MET A 67 1.02 -16.22 1.38
CA MET A 67 -0.38 -16.59 1.25
C MET A 67 -0.98 -16.22 -0.11
N ALA A 68 -0.65 -15.05 -0.66
CA ALA A 68 -1.08 -14.64 -1.99
C ALA A 68 -0.59 -15.64 -3.05
N ARG A 69 0.68 -16.05 -2.98
CA ARG A 69 1.25 -17.12 -3.83
C ARG A 69 0.54 -18.45 -3.63
N THR A 70 0.28 -18.84 -2.39
CA THR A 70 -0.43 -20.10 -2.06
C THR A 70 -1.84 -20.12 -2.64
N LEU A 71 -2.56 -19.00 -2.54
CA LEU A 71 -3.93 -18.87 -3.05
C LEU A 71 -3.98 -18.53 -4.54
N LYS A 72 -2.83 -18.24 -5.16
CA LYS A 72 -2.69 -17.77 -6.54
C LYS A 72 -3.50 -16.48 -6.80
N VAL A 73 -3.54 -15.61 -5.80
CA VAL A 73 -4.18 -14.29 -5.89
C VAL A 73 -3.13 -13.26 -6.32
N PRO A 74 -3.40 -12.43 -7.34
CA PRO A 74 -2.53 -11.32 -7.70
C PRO A 74 -2.24 -10.43 -6.48
N CYS A 75 -0.98 -10.06 -6.28
CA CYS A 75 -0.56 -9.22 -5.17
C CYS A 75 0.34 -8.08 -5.65
N LEU A 76 -0.01 -6.86 -5.28
CA LEU A 76 0.74 -5.65 -5.56
C LEU A 76 1.31 -5.10 -4.25
N HIS A 77 2.64 -5.00 -4.16
CA HIS A 77 3.32 -4.44 -3.01
C HIS A 77 3.62 -2.98 -3.25
N ILE A 78 3.20 -2.13 -2.31
CA ILE A 78 3.52 -0.71 -2.29
C ILE A 78 4.36 -0.44 -1.05
N GLY A 79 5.58 0.02 -1.26
CA GLY A 79 6.57 0.23 -0.21
C GLY A 79 7.22 1.60 -0.34
N LEU A 80 7.75 2.08 0.78
CA LEU A 80 8.48 3.34 0.89
C LEU A 80 9.80 3.06 1.61
N ALA A 81 10.85 3.78 1.27
CA ALA A 81 12.15 3.76 1.92
C ALA A 81 12.85 5.11 1.70
N ALA A 82 13.09 5.90 2.75
CA ALA A 82 13.68 7.25 2.64
C ALA A 82 12.96 8.14 1.59
N ASP A 83 13.64 8.47 0.48
CA ASP A 83 13.12 9.28 -0.64
C ASP A 83 12.64 8.43 -1.84
N PHE A 84 12.54 7.11 -1.65
CA PHE A 84 12.20 6.10 -2.64
C PHE A 84 10.88 5.40 -2.34
N ALA A 85 10.08 5.13 -3.36
CA ALA A 85 8.89 4.31 -3.30
C ALA A 85 8.90 3.25 -4.39
N GLU A 86 8.22 2.14 -4.11
CA GLU A 86 8.09 1.02 -5.02
C GLU A 86 6.62 0.60 -5.14
N VAL A 87 6.21 0.22 -6.35
CA VAL A 87 4.89 -0.33 -6.69
C VAL A 87 5.16 -1.57 -7.54
N ILE A 88 5.30 -2.72 -6.90
CA ILE A 88 5.89 -3.93 -7.51
C ILE A 88 4.94 -5.11 -7.39
N TRP A 89 4.68 -5.76 -8.52
CA TRP A 89 3.96 -7.04 -8.54
C TRP A 89 4.77 -8.15 -7.88
N ASP A 90 4.09 -9.03 -7.16
CA ASP A 90 4.70 -10.07 -6.32
C ASP A 90 5.73 -10.96 -7.03
N GLU A 91 5.57 -11.20 -8.34
CA GLU A 91 6.51 -12.00 -9.14
C GLU A 91 7.93 -11.42 -9.16
N ALA A 92 8.05 -10.10 -9.05
CA ALA A 92 9.33 -9.38 -8.99
C ALA A 92 9.67 -8.87 -7.58
N TYR A 93 8.74 -8.97 -6.63
CA TYR A 93 8.89 -8.37 -5.31
C TYR A 93 9.84 -9.15 -4.42
N ARG A 94 10.72 -8.42 -3.73
CA ARG A 94 11.63 -8.95 -2.71
C ARG A 94 11.36 -8.25 -1.39
N ILE A 95 11.08 -9.04 -0.37
CA ILE A 95 10.83 -8.52 0.96
C ILE A 95 12.13 -7.88 1.48
N PRO A 96 12.14 -6.60 1.86
CA PRO A 96 13.31 -5.95 2.40
C PRO A 96 13.70 -6.59 3.73
N GLN A 97 15.02 -6.69 3.97
CA GLN A 97 15.50 -7.00 5.32
C GLN A 97 15.14 -5.84 6.24
N ALA A 98 14.79 -6.14 7.49
CA ALA A 98 14.31 -5.15 8.44
C ALA A 98 15.44 -4.16 8.80
N GLU A 99 15.60 -3.12 7.99
CA GLU A 99 16.47 -1.99 8.29
C GLU A 99 15.59 -0.87 8.85
N GLY A 100 15.79 -0.57 10.14
CA GLY A 100 14.96 0.32 10.96
C GLY A 100 15.12 1.80 10.63
N GLN A 101 14.93 2.19 9.37
CA GLN A 101 14.70 3.60 9.04
C GLN A 101 13.22 3.90 9.15
N ASP A 102 12.88 4.78 10.09
CA ASP A 102 11.54 5.33 10.21
C ASP A 102 11.26 6.27 9.03
N ILE A 103 10.65 5.71 7.98
CA ILE A 103 10.26 6.43 6.77
C ILE A 103 9.34 7.61 7.13
N CYS A 104 8.61 7.52 8.24
CA CYS A 104 7.68 8.56 8.68
C CYS A 104 8.37 9.84 9.16
N ASP A 105 9.67 9.77 9.48
CA ASP A 105 10.46 10.92 9.90
C ASP A 105 11.13 11.67 8.73
N TYR A 106 11.04 11.13 7.50
CA TYR A 106 11.57 11.81 6.33
C TYR A 106 10.77 13.10 6.02
N PRO A 107 11.41 14.29 5.91
CA PRO A 107 10.70 15.55 5.74
C PRO A 107 9.74 15.62 4.53
N LEU A 108 10.03 14.89 3.46
CA LEU A 108 9.18 14.84 2.26
C LEU A 108 8.38 13.53 2.14
N ALA A 109 8.25 12.75 3.23
CA ALA A 109 7.50 11.50 3.24
C ALA A 109 6.09 11.68 2.68
N ARG A 110 5.43 12.80 2.97
CA ARG A 110 4.08 13.09 2.45
C ARG A 110 4.05 13.23 0.92
N ASN A 111 5.05 13.86 0.32
CA ASN A 111 5.12 14.02 -1.14
C ASN A 111 5.35 12.67 -1.80
N LEU A 112 6.22 11.86 -1.21
CA LEU A 112 6.48 10.51 -1.69
C LEU A 112 5.24 9.61 -1.56
N VAL A 113 4.52 9.67 -0.44
CA VAL A 113 3.24 8.97 -0.23
C VAL A 113 2.22 9.38 -1.29
N LEU A 114 2.12 10.67 -1.62
CA LEU A 114 1.21 11.15 -2.68
C LEU A 114 1.52 10.51 -4.03
N LEU A 115 2.80 10.49 -4.42
CA LEU A 115 3.23 9.90 -5.68
C LEU A 115 3.02 8.38 -5.69
N ALA A 116 3.38 7.69 -4.61
CA ALA A 116 3.20 6.25 -4.47
C ALA A 116 1.73 5.85 -4.56
N VAL A 117 0.82 6.59 -3.90
CA VAL A 117 -0.62 6.36 -4.00
C VAL A 117 -1.13 6.63 -5.41
N ALA A 118 -0.68 7.68 -6.08
CA ALA A 118 -1.10 7.99 -7.45
C ALA A 118 -0.68 6.89 -8.44
N VAL A 119 0.59 6.49 -8.41
CA VAL A 119 1.12 5.41 -9.27
C VAL A 119 0.51 4.05 -8.92
N GLY A 120 0.33 3.76 -7.63
CA GLY A 120 -0.33 2.54 -7.16
C GLY A 120 -1.78 2.45 -7.63
N SER A 121 -2.55 3.55 -7.51
CA SER A 121 -3.95 3.60 -7.96
C SER A 121 -4.07 3.39 -9.48
N GLU A 122 -3.21 4.06 -10.27
CA GLU A 122 -3.16 3.86 -11.73
C GLU A 122 -2.78 2.42 -12.10
N THR A 123 -1.82 1.83 -11.38
CA THR A 123 -1.41 0.43 -11.59
C THR A 123 -2.55 -0.54 -11.30
N ILE A 124 -3.31 -0.31 -10.23
CA ILE A 124 -4.50 -1.11 -9.90
C ILE A 124 -5.57 -0.96 -11.00
N LEU A 125 -5.84 0.26 -11.47
CA LEU A 125 -6.83 0.49 -12.53
C LEU A 125 -6.45 -0.19 -13.83
N ARG A 126 -5.20 -0.06 -14.28
CA ARG A 126 -4.71 -0.74 -15.49
C ARG A 126 -4.77 -2.27 -15.37
N PHE A 127 -4.53 -2.80 -14.18
CA PHE A 127 -4.70 -4.22 -13.95
C PHE A 127 -6.16 -4.65 -14.04
N LEU A 128 -7.08 -3.91 -13.41
CA LEU A 128 -8.50 -4.25 -13.39
C LEU A 128 -9.17 -4.08 -14.77
N LEU A 129 -8.74 -3.08 -15.55
CA LEU A 129 -9.31 -2.77 -16.86
C LEU A 129 -8.67 -3.59 -17.99
N ASP A 130 -7.35 -3.72 -17.98
CA ASP A 130 -6.57 -4.24 -19.12
C ASP A 130 -5.76 -5.50 -18.79
N GLY A 131 -5.75 -5.95 -17.52
CA GLY A 131 -4.91 -7.06 -17.05
C GLY A 131 -3.42 -6.72 -16.99
N ALA A 132 -3.03 -5.46 -17.20
CA ALA A 132 -1.64 -5.05 -17.27
C ALA A 132 -0.95 -5.17 -15.91
N ARG A 133 0.27 -5.75 -15.90
CA ARG A 133 1.10 -5.92 -14.70
C ARG A 133 2.43 -5.23 -14.87
N GLN A 134 2.43 -3.91 -14.70
CA GLN A 134 3.66 -3.11 -14.75
C GLN A 134 4.06 -2.69 -13.34
N SER A 135 5.35 -2.84 -13.04
CA SER A 135 5.97 -2.44 -11.79
C SER A 135 6.70 -1.10 -11.95
N TRP A 136 6.77 -0.32 -10.88
CA TRP A 136 7.32 1.03 -10.88
C TRP A 136 8.17 1.31 -9.65
N THR A 137 9.13 2.19 -9.81
CA THR A 137 9.90 2.81 -8.74
C THR A 137 9.84 4.32 -8.88
N ILE A 138 9.87 5.03 -7.76
CA ILE A 138 9.77 6.49 -7.70
C ILE A 138 10.87 6.96 -6.76
N THR A 139 11.72 7.87 -7.20
CA THR A 139 12.75 8.49 -6.35
C THR A 139 12.56 9.99 -6.38
N LEU A 140 12.48 10.65 -5.22
CA LEU A 140 12.40 12.11 -5.20
C LEU A 140 13.70 12.77 -5.66
N ALA A 141 14.86 12.15 -5.43
CA ALA A 141 16.13 12.64 -5.95
C ALA A 141 16.17 12.76 -7.48
N ASP A 142 15.44 11.88 -8.19
CA ASP A 142 15.34 11.90 -9.66
C ASP A 142 14.27 12.88 -10.17
N LEU A 143 13.39 13.36 -9.28
CA LEU A 143 12.27 14.24 -9.64
C LEU A 143 12.76 15.66 -9.90
N ALA A 144 12.83 16.04 -11.18
CA ALA A 144 13.15 17.41 -11.58
C ALA A 144 11.88 18.20 -11.93
N ILE A 145 11.64 19.32 -11.23
CA ILE A 145 10.69 20.35 -11.65
C ILE A 145 11.51 21.51 -12.24
N ARG A 146 11.30 21.80 -13.53
CA ARG A 146 12.02 22.87 -14.23
C ARG A 146 11.09 24.06 -14.45
N PRO A 147 11.58 25.31 -14.38
CA PRO A 147 10.82 26.46 -14.83
C PRO A 147 10.33 26.24 -16.26
N PHE A 148 9.07 26.56 -16.49
CA PHE A 148 8.54 26.64 -17.84
C PHE A 148 9.08 27.92 -18.47
N SER A 149 10.01 27.77 -19.41
CA SER A 149 10.57 28.85 -20.23
C SER A 149 10.46 28.49 -21.70
#